data_AF-A0AAN6T442-F1
#
_entry.id   AF-A0AAN6T442-F1
#
_cell.length_a   1.000
_cell.length_b   1.000
_cell.length_c   1.000
_cell.angle_alpha   90.00
_cell.angle_beta   90.00
_cell.angle_gamma   90.00
#
_symmetry.space_group_name_H-M   'P 1'
#
loop_
_entity.id
_entity.type
_entity.pdbx_description
1 polymer ?
#
loop_
_entity_poly.entity_id
_entity_poly.type
_entity_poly.pdbx_seq_one_letter_code
_entity_poly.pdbx_strand_id
1 'polypeptide(L)'
;MIQGGTIRGSINLPAQSLYPTLPSVYALCKAAGLRKVIFYCGSSAGRGTRATGWLADHIAEAGDNELKSLALAGGIKGWAAAGSEYVEWMDGYDAAVWTKS
;
A
#
# COMPACT_ATOMS: atom_id res chain seq x y z
N MET A 1 -7.65 -5.54 12.13
CA MET A 1 -7.76 -4.06 12.04
C MET A 1 -6.35 -3.49 11.99
N ILE A 2 -6.13 -2.46 11.17
CA ILE A 2 -4.90 -1.66 11.24
C ILE A 2 -5.01 -0.84 12.52
N GLN A 3 -4.18 -1.14 13.52
CA GLN A 3 -4.16 -0.38 14.77
C GLN A 3 -3.37 0.91 14.53
N GLY A 4 -3.92 2.06 14.96
CA GLY A 4 -3.25 3.35 14.88
C GLY A 4 -3.58 4.23 13.67
N GLY A 5 -4.54 3.83 12.83
CA GLY A 5 -5.02 4.59 11.68
C GLY A 5 -4.51 4.10 10.32
N THR A 6 -4.96 4.74 9.24
CA THR A 6 -4.60 4.41 7.85
C THR A 6 -4.23 5.67 7.07
N ILE A 7 -3.42 5.53 6.01
CA ILE A 7 -3.15 6.68 5.12
C ILE A 7 -4.46 7.06 4.41
N ARG A 8 -4.80 8.35 4.44
CA ARG A 8 -6.02 8.89 3.85
C ARG A 8 -6.08 8.57 2.36
N GLY A 9 -7.25 8.14 1.92
CA GLY A 9 -7.49 7.74 0.53
C GLY A 9 -6.89 6.38 0.14
N SER A 10 -6.29 5.64 1.08
CA SER A 10 -5.87 4.27 0.82
C SER A 10 -7.05 3.29 0.87
N ILE A 11 -6.95 2.23 0.07
CA ILE A 11 -7.93 1.13 0.05
C ILE A 11 -7.33 -0.05 0.80
N ASN A 12 -8.09 -0.62 1.72
CA ASN A 12 -7.64 -1.77 2.49
C ASN A 12 -8.02 -3.07 1.76
N LEU A 13 -7.03 -3.74 1.18
CA LEU A 13 -7.19 -5.03 0.49
C LEU A 13 -6.63 -6.18 1.34
N PRO A 14 -7.41 -7.24 1.63
CA PRO A 14 -6.90 -8.40 2.36
C PRO A 14 -5.82 -9.13 1.57
N ALA A 15 -4.64 -9.32 2.17
CA ALA A 15 -3.52 -9.98 1.51
C ALA A 15 -3.83 -11.42 1.06
N GLN A 16 -4.75 -12.11 1.74
CA GLN A 16 -5.13 -13.51 1.46
C GLN A 16 -5.90 -13.65 0.14
N SER A 17 -6.72 -12.66 -0.21
CA SER A 17 -7.51 -12.65 -1.45
C SER A 17 -6.88 -11.79 -2.55
N LEU A 18 -5.74 -11.16 -2.29
CA LEU A 18 -5.11 -10.24 -3.24
C LEU A 18 -4.60 -10.98 -4.48
N TYR A 19 -3.90 -12.10 -4.31
CA TYR A 19 -3.29 -12.83 -5.43
C TYR A 19 -4.31 -13.22 -6.53
N PRO A 20 -5.44 -13.89 -6.23
CA PRO A 20 -6.41 -14.22 -7.26
C PRO A 20 -7.15 -12.99 -7.85
N THR A 21 -7.08 -11.83 -7.21
CA THR A 21 -7.76 -10.60 -7.66
C THR A 21 -6.85 -9.63 -8.42
N LEU A 22 -5.56 -9.95 -8.60
CA LEU A 22 -4.58 -9.11 -9.30
C LEU A 22 -5.05 -8.63 -10.68
N PRO A 23 -5.65 -9.48 -11.55
CA PRO A 23 -6.13 -9.01 -12.85
C PRO A 23 -7.20 -7.92 -12.74
N SER A 24 -8.09 -8.03 -11.75
CA SER A 24 -9.12 -7.02 -11.50
C SER A 24 -8.53 -5.72 -10.95
N VAL A 25 -7.56 -5.82 -10.04
CA VAL A 25 -6.83 -4.65 -9.52
C VAL A 25 -6.09 -3.93 -10.64
N TYR A 26 -5.39 -4.68 -11.50
CA TYR A 26 -4.69 -4.13 -12.68
C TYR A 26 -5.66 -3.42 -13.63
N ALA A 27 -6.75 -4.09 -14.03
CA ALA A 27 -7.76 -3.51 -14.92
C ALA A 27 -8.38 -2.23 -14.34
N LEU A 28 -8.69 -2.22 -13.03
CA LEU A 28 -9.20 -1.05 -12.34
C LEU A 28 -8.20 0.12 -12.39
N CYS A 29 -6.93 -0.15 -12.09
CA CYS A 29 -5.89 0.89 -12.13
C CYS A 29 -5.71 1.48 -13.52
N LYS A 30 -5.76 0.65 -14.57
CA LYS A 30 -5.69 1.12 -15.97
C LYS A 30 -6.91 1.93 -16.36
N ALA A 31 -8.11 1.45 -16.05
CA ALA A 31 -9.35 2.17 -16.34
C ALA A 31 -9.40 3.54 -15.64
N ALA A 32 -8.82 3.65 -14.44
CA ALA A 32 -8.70 4.89 -13.70
C ALA A 32 -7.53 5.80 -14.17
N GLY A 33 -6.75 5.39 -15.18
CA GLY A 33 -5.61 6.15 -15.67
C GLY A 33 -4.47 6.29 -14.66
N LEU A 34 -4.40 5.38 -13.68
CA LEU A 34 -3.36 5.40 -12.66
C LEU A 34 -2.02 4.96 -13.25
N ARG A 35 -0.93 5.57 -12.75
CA ARG A 35 0.44 5.23 -13.17
C ARG A 35 1.26 4.58 -12.05
N LYS A 36 0.81 4.68 -10.80
CA LYS A 36 1.52 4.17 -9.64
C LYS A 36 0.54 3.55 -8.66
N VAL A 37 0.82 2.32 -8.23
CA VAL A 37 0.12 1.64 -7.13
C VAL A 37 1.13 1.44 -6.02
N ILE A 38 0.81 1.94 -4.83
CA ILE A 38 1.72 1.89 -3.67
C ILE A 38 1.11 0.96 -2.62
N PHE A 39 1.82 -0.14 -2.34
CA PHE A 39 1.46 -1.08 -1.29
C PHE A 39 2.19 -0.72 0.01
N TYR A 40 1.51 -0.89 1.13
CA TYR A 40 2.12 -0.79 2.45
C TYR A 40 1.54 -1.84 3.39
N CYS A 41 2.35 -2.27 4.36
CA CYS A 41 1.85 -2.97 5.55
C CYS A 41 2.49 -2.32 6.78
N GLY A 42 2.41 -2.96 7.95
CA GLY A 42 2.96 -2.41 9.21
C GLY A 42 4.37 -1.83 9.07
N SER A 43 5.32 -2.61 8.55
CA SER A 43 6.71 -2.21 8.27
C SER A 43 7.13 -2.37 6.81
N SER A 44 6.20 -2.82 5.94
CA SER A 44 6.49 -3.21 4.55
C SER A 44 7.61 -4.26 4.37
N ALA A 45 8.01 -4.99 5.41
CA ALA A 45 9.09 -5.99 5.37
C ALA A 45 8.64 -7.45 5.10
N GLY A 46 7.40 -7.66 4.64
CA GLY A 46 6.88 -9.02 4.46
C GLY A 46 5.72 -9.10 3.47
N ARG A 47 4.48 -8.98 3.96
CA ARG A 47 3.28 -9.08 3.12
C ARG A 47 3.19 -7.97 2.06
N GLY A 48 3.61 -6.74 2.40
CA GLY A 48 3.64 -5.62 1.46
C GLY A 48 4.60 -5.84 0.28
N THR A 49 5.77 -6.42 0.53
CA THR A 49 6.77 -6.73 -0.51
C THR A 49 6.23 -7.78 -1.49
N ARG A 50 5.55 -8.81 -0.99
CA ARG A 50 4.94 -9.84 -1.83
C ARG A 50 3.83 -9.29 -2.73
N ALA A 51 2.92 -8.49 -2.17
CA ALA A 51 1.87 -7.83 -2.93
C ALA A 51 2.43 -6.93 -4.04
N THR A 52 3.49 -6.19 -3.72
CA THR A 52 4.21 -5.33 -4.69
C THR A 52 4.78 -6.17 -5.83
N GLY A 53 5.49 -7.26 -5.49
CA GLY A 53 6.07 -8.18 -6.48
C GLY A 53 5.01 -8.80 -7.38
N TRP A 54 3.93 -9.35 -6.82
CA TRP A 54 2.90 -10.00 -7.62
C TRP A 54 2.23 -9.08 -8.64
N LEU A 55 1.95 -7.82 -8.28
CA LEU A 55 1.43 -6.86 -9.27
C LEU A 55 2.49 -6.45 -10.28
N ALA A 56 3.77 -6.34 -9.87
CA ALA A 56 4.87 -6.04 -10.79
C ALA A 56 5.03 -7.14 -11.85
N ASP A 57 4.98 -8.41 -11.42
CA ASP A 57 5.05 -9.57 -12.31
C ASP A 57 3.88 -9.56 -13.29
N HIS A 58 2.64 -9.33 -12.81
CA HIS A 58 1.46 -9.25 -13.67
C HIS A 58 1.52 -8.09 -14.69
N ILE A 59 2.04 -6.93 -14.29
CA ILE A 59 2.26 -5.77 -15.19
C ILE A 59 3.28 -6.13 -16.27
N ALA A 60 4.38 -6.79 -15.90
CA ALA A 60 5.41 -7.22 -16.84
C ALA A 60 4.90 -8.28 -17.82
N GLU A 61 4.12 -9.26 -17.35
CA GLU A 61 3.44 -10.25 -18.18
C GLU A 61 2.47 -9.61 -19.18
N ALA A 62 1.80 -8.52 -18.79
CA ALA A 62 0.91 -7.75 -19.66
C ALA A 62 1.66 -6.83 -20.65
N GLY A 63 2.99 -6.72 -20.55
CA GLY A 63 3.81 -5.83 -21.38
C GLY A 63 3.56 -4.34 -21.13
N ASP A 64 3.04 -3.96 -19.95
CA ASP A 64 2.73 -2.58 -19.61
C ASP A 64 3.92 -1.86 -18.97
N ASN A 65 4.35 -0.76 -19.59
CA ASN A 65 5.48 0.05 -19.13
C ASN A 65 5.05 1.34 -18.40
N GLU A 66 3.76 1.62 -18.33
CA GLU A 66 3.22 2.85 -17.73
C GLU A 66 2.89 2.69 -16.25
N LEU A 67 2.23 1.58 -15.90
CA LEU A 67 1.82 1.30 -14.52
C LEU A 67 3.01 0.76 -13.73
N LYS A 68 3.22 1.31 -12.53
CA LYS A 68 4.29 0.87 -11.63
C LYS A 68 3.73 0.36 -10.31
N SER A 69 4.15 -0.83 -9.91
CA SER A 69 3.93 -1.38 -8.57
C SER A 69 5.07 -0.97 -7.64
N LEU A 70 4.74 -0.29 -6.53
CA LEU A 70 5.71 0.28 -5.59
C LEU A 70 5.38 -0.16 -4.16
N ALA A 71 6.40 -0.23 -3.31
CA ALA A 71 6.24 -0.42 -1.88
C ALA A 71 6.55 0.88 -1.13
N LEU A 72 5.74 1.23 -0.12
CA LEU A 72 6.06 2.31 0.79
C LEU A 72 7.15 1.85 1.76
N ALA A 73 8.35 2.41 1.62
CA ALA A 73 9.46 2.14 2.52
C ALA A 73 9.10 2.50 3.96
N GLY A 74 9.45 1.64 4.92
CA GLY A 74 9.07 1.78 6.33
C GLY A 74 7.59 1.51 6.65
N GLY A 75 6.74 1.35 5.63
CA GLY A 75 5.31 1.11 5.79
C GLY A 75 4.60 2.22 6.56
N ILE A 76 3.45 1.88 7.14
CA ILE A 76 2.66 2.84 7.92
C ILE A 76 3.36 3.27 9.21
N LYS A 77 4.24 2.42 9.77
CA LYS A 77 5.10 2.80 10.92
C LYS A 77 6.04 3.94 10.55
N GLY A 78 6.71 3.84 9.40
CA GLY A 78 7.58 4.90 8.90
C GLY A 78 6.81 6.20 8.65
N TRP A 79 5.63 6.10 8.03
CA TRP A 79 4.74 7.24 7.80
C TRP A 79 4.33 7.94 9.12
N ALA A 80 3.83 7.16 10.09
CA ALA A 80 3.37 7.69 11.38
C ALA A 80 4.48 8.33 12.22
N ALA A 81 5.74 7.93 12.01
CA ALA A 81 6.91 8.47 12.70
C ALA A 81 7.64 9.58 11.93
N ALA A 82 7.26 9.86 10.68
CA ALA A 82 7.99 10.78 9.81
C ALA A 82 7.73 12.27 10.12
N GLY A 83 6.72 12.59 10.93
CA GLY A 83 6.42 13.95 11.37
C GLY A 83 4.96 14.35 11.20
N SER A 84 4.60 15.53 11.68
CA SER A 84 3.21 16.04 11.67
C SER A 84 2.63 16.18 10.26
N GLU A 85 3.47 16.53 9.28
CA GLU A 85 3.09 16.63 7.86
C GLU A 85 2.66 15.30 7.24
N TYR A 86 3.04 14.15 7.84
CA TYR A 86 2.57 12.84 7.40
C TYR A 86 1.34 12.42 8.22
N VAL A 87 1.36 12.69 9.52
CA VAL A 87 0.25 12.35 10.43
C VAL A 87 -1.05 13.05 10.06
N GLU A 88 -1.01 14.27 9.52
CA GLU A 88 -2.22 14.99 9.06
C GLU A 88 -2.98 14.25 7.92
N TRP A 89 -2.26 13.41 7.18
CA TRP A 89 -2.78 12.56 6.12
C TRP A 89 -3.14 11.15 6.61
N MET A 90 -3.23 10.94 7.93
CA MET A 90 -3.75 9.70 8.49
C MET A 90 -5.19 9.86 8.98
N ASP A 91 -6.04 8.91 8.62
CA ASP A 91 -7.39 8.80 9.16
C ASP A 91 -7.38 7.86 10.37
N GLY A 92 -7.95 8.33 11.49
CA GLY A 92 -7.99 7.56 12.75
C GLY A 92 -6.64 7.40 13.44
N TYR A 93 -5.73 8.38 13.27
CA TYR A 93 -4.44 8.38 13.94
C TYR A 93 -4.60 8.32 15.47
N ASP A 94 -3.96 7.33 16.08
CA ASP A 94 -3.90 7.18 17.54
C ASP A 94 -2.44 7.30 17.99
N ALA A 95 -2.08 8.45 18.54
CA ALA A 95 -0.74 8.74 19.03
C ALA A 95 -0.25 7.71 20.07
N ALA A 96 -1.14 7.13 20.88
CA ALA A 96 -0.78 6.16 21.91
C ALA A 96 -0.30 4.82 21.32
N VAL A 97 -0.73 4.49 20.09
CA VAL A 97 -0.27 3.29 19.36
C VAL A 97 1.17 3.48 18.85
N TRP A 98 1.54 4.70 18.47
CA TRP A 98 2.83 4.99 17.83
C TRP A 98 3.93 5.43 18.80
N THR A 99 3.56 5.83 20.02
CA THR A 99 4.50 6.26 21.08
C THR A 99 5.02 5.12 21.96
N LYS A 100 4.46 3.91 21.83
CA LYS A 100 4.98 2.70 22.49
C LYS A 100 6.13 2.12 21.66
N SER A 101 7.35 2.53 21.98
CA SER A 101 8.61 1.90 21.54
C SER A 101 8.95 0.69 22.39
#